data_AF-A0A1F3A3A6-F1
#
_entry.id   AF-A0A1F3A3A6-F1
#
_cell.length_a   1.000
_cell.length_b   1.000
_cell.length_c   1.000
_cell.angle_alpha   90.00
_cell.angle_beta   90.00
_cell.angle_gamma   90.00
#
_symmetry.space_group_name_H-M   'P 1'
#
loop_
_entity.id
_entity.type
_entity.pdbx_description
1 polymer ?
#
loop_
_entity_poly.entity_id
_entity_poly.type
_entity_poly.pdbx_seq_one_letter_code
_entity_poly.pdbx_strand_id
1 'polypeptide(L)'
;MKPQVSQLGLFGGHPMARATDHDSSHAAADKLEASGKAQVQRNLVLSLVQRWPGMSSGQLARLGAVDRYVVARRLPELRSEGKVSAVKPAGKEITWFPT
;
A
#
# COMPACT_ATOMS: atom_id res chain seq x y z
N MET A 1 -60.14 -9.30 -23.64
CA MET A 1 -59.78 -9.72 -22.26
C MET A 1 -58.37 -10.30 -22.25
N LYS A 2 -57.40 -9.53 -21.75
CA LYS A 2 -56.17 -9.90 -21.02
C LYS A 2 -55.73 -8.65 -20.25
N PRO A 3 -55.11 -8.77 -19.07
CA PRO A 3 -53.67 -8.59 -19.08
C PRO A 3 -52.91 -9.63 -18.23
N GLN A 4 -51.68 -9.88 -18.67
CA GLN A 4 -50.66 -10.73 -18.07
C GLN A 4 -49.83 -9.88 -17.10
N VAL A 5 -49.59 -10.37 -15.88
CA VAL A 5 -48.66 -9.74 -14.93
C VAL A 5 -47.76 -10.79 -14.28
N SER A 6 -46.47 -10.65 -14.58
CA SER A 6 -45.24 -10.83 -13.80
C SER A 6 -44.93 -12.13 -13.02
N GLN A 7 -43.74 -12.65 -13.32
CA GLN A 7 -43.02 -13.78 -12.72
C GLN A 7 -42.78 -13.67 -11.22
N LEU A 8 -42.84 -14.85 -10.59
CA LEU A 8 -42.44 -15.17 -9.22
C LEU A 8 -40.99 -15.65 -9.19
N GLY A 9 -40.21 -15.27 -8.18
CA GLY A 9 -38.88 -15.83 -7.90
C GLY A 9 -38.33 -15.40 -6.55
N LEU A 10 -38.60 -16.19 -5.50
CA LEU A 10 -38.11 -16.02 -4.13
C LEU A 10 -37.10 -17.15 -3.80
N PHE A 11 -36.01 -16.75 -3.15
CA PHE A 11 -35.04 -17.52 -2.33
C PHE A 11 -34.09 -18.54 -3.00
N GLY A 12 -32.80 -18.35 -2.73
CA GLY A 12 -31.74 -19.33 -3.02
C GLY A 12 -30.34 -18.74 -2.82
N GLY A 13 -29.99 -18.39 -1.58
CA GLY A 13 -28.65 -17.95 -1.23
C GLY A 13 -27.63 -19.07 -1.46
N HIS A 14 -26.64 -18.81 -2.31
CA HIS A 14 -25.46 -19.65 -2.44
C HIS A 14 -24.34 -19.10 -1.55
N PRO A 15 -23.96 -19.77 -0.46
CA PRO A 15 -22.68 -19.50 0.17
C PRO A 15 -21.59 -20.03 -0.75
N MET A 16 -20.87 -19.14 -1.43
CA MET A 16 -19.57 -19.46 -2.04
C MET A 16 -18.53 -19.59 -0.92
N ALA A 17 -18.66 -20.64 -0.12
CA ALA A 17 -17.60 -21.11 0.75
C ALA A 17 -16.54 -21.77 -0.14
N ARG A 18 -15.50 -21.02 -0.50
CA ARG A 18 -14.22 -21.61 -0.89
C ARG A 18 -13.39 -21.80 0.37
N ALA A 19 -13.56 -22.95 1.02
CA ALA A 19 -12.43 -23.62 1.68
C ALA A 19 -11.38 -23.89 0.57
N THR A 20 -10.07 -23.71 0.72
CA THR A 20 -9.12 -24.13 1.75
C THR A 20 -7.82 -23.41 1.33
N ASP A 21 -7.12 -22.65 2.16
CA ASP A 21 -6.09 -23.15 3.07
C ASP A 21 -6.04 -22.31 4.34
N HIS A 22 -6.44 -22.94 5.45
CA HIS A 22 -6.39 -22.38 6.79
C HIS A 22 -5.43 -23.24 7.61
N ASP A 23 -4.11 -23.03 7.44
CA ASP A 23 -3.12 -23.53 8.41
C ASP A 23 -1.83 -22.69 8.37
N SER A 24 -1.91 -21.52 9.00
CA SER A 24 -0.80 -20.84 9.72
C SER A 24 -1.36 -19.67 10.52
N SER A 25 -2.46 -19.92 11.23
CA SER A 25 -3.52 -18.93 11.42
C SER A 25 -3.36 -17.90 12.54
N HIS A 26 -2.14 -17.64 13.02
CA HIS A 26 -1.85 -16.39 13.73
C HIS A 26 -0.64 -15.69 13.09
N ALA A 27 0.47 -16.42 12.91
CA ALA A 27 1.67 -15.85 12.31
C ALA A 27 1.49 -15.42 10.84
N ALA A 28 0.65 -16.09 10.04
CA ALA A 28 0.41 -15.69 8.65
C ALA A 28 -0.62 -14.57 8.51
N ALA A 29 -1.63 -14.51 9.40
CA ALA A 29 -2.53 -13.38 9.49
C ALA A 29 -1.75 -12.11 9.88
N ASP A 30 -0.91 -12.19 10.92
CA ASP A 30 -0.06 -11.07 11.33
C ASP A 30 0.91 -10.65 10.23
N LYS A 31 1.52 -11.61 9.51
CA LYS A 31 2.40 -11.32 8.37
C LYS A 31 1.63 -10.68 7.20
N LEU A 32 0.41 -11.12 6.91
CA LEU A 32 -0.42 -10.59 5.84
C LEU A 32 -0.92 -9.18 6.17
N GLU A 33 -1.35 -8.95 7.41
CA GLU A 33 -1.74 -7.61 7.87
C GLU A 33 -0.54 -6.66 7.93
N ALA A 34 0.61 -7.12 8.45
CA ALA A 34 1.84 -6.35 8.45
C ALA A 34 2.30 -6.04 7.02
N SER A 35 2.16 -6.98 6.10
CA SER A 35 2.39 -6.80 4.66
C SER A 35 1.47 -5.74 4.05
N GLY A 36 0.17 -5.79 4.37
CA GLY A 36 -0.81 -4.80 3.94
C GLY A 36 -0.47 -3.40 4.44
N LYS A 37 -0.17 -3.26 5.74
CA LYS A 37 0.28 -1.99 6.33
C LYS A 37 1.57 -1.48 5.70
N ALA A 38 2.54 -2.38 5.46
CA ALA A 38 3.79 -2.05 4.79
C ALA A 38 3.58 -1.58 3.34
N GLN A 39 2.62 -2.16 2.62
CA GLN A 39 2.24 -1.72 1.27
C GLN A 39 1.59 -0.33 1.28
N VAL A 40 0.66 -0.08 2.20
CA VAL A 40 0.02 1.24 2.37
C VAL A 40 1.08 2.30 2.67
N GLN A 41 2.01 2.01 3.57
CA GLN A 41 3.11 2.92 3.90
C GLN A 41 4.05 3.16 2.71
N ARG A 42 4.38 2.12 1.91
CA ARG A 42 5.17 2.28 0.68
C ARG A 42 4.46 3.20 -0.31
N ASN A 43 3.16 2.98 -0.53
CA ASN A 43 2.36 3.80 -1.44
C ASN A 43 2.29 5.26 -0.97
N LEU A 44 2.06 5.48 0.32
CA LEU A 44 2.07 6.81 0.93
C LEU A 44 3.41 7.52 0.69
N VAL A 45 4.54 6.87 1.01
CA VAL A 45 5.89 7.43 0.86
C VAL A 45 6.21 7.70 -0.60
N LEU A 46 5.83 6.81 -1.52
CA LEU A 46 5.96 7.03 -2.96
C LEU A 46 5.21 8.29 -3.40
N SER A 47 3.98 8.49 -2.94
CA SER A 47 3.21 9.70 -3.23
C SER A 47 3.88 10.97 -2.68
N LEU A 48 4.56 10.90 -1.52
CA LEU A 48 5.34 12.04 -1.01
C LEU A 48 6.52 12.38 -1.93
N VAL A 49 7.26 11.36 -2.40
CA VAL A 49 8.39 11.54 -3.33
C VAL A 49 7.92 12.10 -4.67
N GLN A 50 6.77 11.63 -5.17
CA GLN A 50 6.16 12.16 -6.40
C GLN A 50 5.72 13.61 -6.24
N ARG A 51 5.18 13.98 -5.08
CA ARG A 51 4.73 15.35 -4.80
C ARG A 51 5.89 16.32 -4.53
N TRP A 52 6.94 15.86 -3.87
CA TRP A 52 8.12 16.67 -3.52
C TRP A 52 9.43 15.97 -3.90
N PRO A 53 9.74 15.87 -5.20
CA PRO A 53 10.98 15.26 -5.66
C PRO A 53 12.20 16.08 -5.20
N GLY A 54 13.32 15.40 -4.98
CA GLY A 54 14.57 16.01 -4.55
C GLY A 54 14.64 16.37 -3.07
N MET A 55 13.68 15.91 -2.25
CA MET A 55 13.70 16.11 -0.80
C MET A 55 14.43 14.97 -0.08
N SER A 56 15.01 15.29 1.09
CA SER A 56 15.56 14.28 1.99
C SER A 56 14.45 13.53 2.73
N SER A 57 14.78 12.36 3.31
CA SER A 57 13.81 11.56 4.07
C SER A 57 13.18 12.35 5.23
N GLY A 58 13.98 13.17 5.93
CA GLY A 58 13.50 14.03 7.01
C GLY A 58 12.57 15.14 6.52
N GLN A 59 12.86 15.72 5.36
CA GLN A 59 12.01 16.73 4.72
C GLN A 59 10.67 16.12 4.28
N LEU A 60 10.69 14.95 3.65
CA LEU A 60 9.48 14.22 3.22
C LEU A 60 8.58 13.88 4.41
N ALA A 61 9.16 13.40 5.52
CA ALA A 61 8.42 13.12 6.74
C ALA A 61 7.71 14.35 7.29
N ARG A 62 8.42 15.49 7.35
CA ARG A 62 7.86 16.76 7.81
C ARG A 62 6.76 17.28 6.89
N LEU A 63 6.98 17.27 5.58
CA LEU A 63 6.02 17.77 4.58
C LEU A 63 4.75 16.91 4.51
N GLY A 64 4.89 15.59 4.65
CA GLY A 64 3.77 14.65 4.64
C GLY A 64 3.08 14.47 5.99
N ALA A 65 3.58 15.08 7.07
CA ALA A 65 3.17 14.79 8.45
C ALA A 65 3.19 13.28 8.75
N VAL A 66 4.20 12.57 8.23
CA VAL A 66 4.39 11.13 8.40
C VAL A 66 5.56 10.89 9.35
N ASP A 67 5.49 9.81 10.13
CA ASP A 67 6.60 9.40 10.98
C ASP A 67 7.91 9.22 10.18
N ARG A 68 8.99 9.85 10.66
CA ARG A 68 10.29 9.85 9.99
C ARG A 68 10.87 8.45 9.80
N TYR A 69 10.62 7.53 10.72
CA TYR A 69 11.10 6.16 10.66
C TYR A 69 10.34 5.35 9.62
N VAL A 70 9.05 5.63 9.43
CA VAL A 70 8.28 5.06 8.32
C VAL A 70 8.91 5.47 7.00
N VAL A 71 9.12 6.77 6.78
CA VAL A 71 9.72 7.29 5.54
C VAL A 71 11.12 6.69 5.31
N ALA A 72 11.99 6.74 6.31
CA ALA A 72 13.36 6.23 6.22
C ALA A 72 13.42 4.73 5.91
N ARG A 73 12.47 3.93 6.42
CA ARG A 73 12.41 2.49 6.16
C ARG A 73 11.84 2.15 4.78
N ARG A 74 10.83 2.90 4.32
CA ARG A 74 10.14 2.60 3.04
C ARG A 74 10.95 3.04 1.82
N LEU A 75 11.75 4.10 1.90
CA LEU A 75 12.51 4.65 0.77
C LEU A 75 13.53 3.66 0.16
N PRO A 76 14.35 2.92 0.95
CA PRO A 76 15.20 1.87 0.41
C PRO A 76 14.42 0.74 -0.27
N GLU A 77 13.27 0.35 0.28
CA GLU A 77 12.42 -0.70 -0.32
C GLU A 77 11.87 -0.25 -1.68
N LEU A 78 11.35 0.97 -1.77
CA LEU A 78 10.89 1.57 -3.02
C LEU A 78 12.01 1.69 -4.06
N ARG A 79 13.25 1.94 -3.63
CA ARG A 79 14.41 1.98 -4.52
C ARG A 79 14.77 0.59 -5.05
N SER A 80 14.75 -0.43 -4.19
CA SER A 80 14.96 -1.82 -4.61
C SER A 80 13.88 -2.28 -5.59
N GLU A 81 12.66 -1.73 -5.48
CA GLU A 81 11.56 -1.94 -6.45
C GLU A 81 11.66 -1.08 -7.72
N GLY A 82 12.67 -0.21 -7.85
CA GLY A 82 12.84 0.66 -9.01
C GLY A 82 11.79 1.77 -9.13
N LYS A 83 11.12 2.14 -8.03
CA LYS A 83 10.08 3.19 -8.01
C LYS A 83 10.63 4.58 -7.68
N VAL A 84 11.78 4.62 -7.01
CA VAL A 84 12.47 5.86 -6.66
C VAL A 84 13.98 5.70 -6.85
N SER A 85 14.66 6.80 -7.11
CA SER A 85 16.11 6.91 -7.14
C SER A 85 16.62 7.78 -5.98
N ALA A 86 17.86 7.52 -5.56
CA ALA A 86 18.51 8.23 -4.47
C ALA A 86 19.78 8.92 -4.98
N VAL A 87 19.93 10.21 -4.70
CA VAL A 87 21.11 11.00 -5.03
C VAL A 87 21.76 11.44 -3.73
N LYS A 88 23.08 11.23 -3.60
CA LYS A 88 23.87 11.70 -2.46
C LYS A 88 24.88 12.74 -2.93
N PRO A 89 24.61 14.05 -2.77
CA PRO A 89 25.59 15.08 -3.05
C PRO A 89 26.72 15.04 -2.01
N ALA A 90 27.93 15.46 -2.40
CA ALA A 90 29.08 15.50 -1.50
C ALA A 90 28.78 16.35 -0.25
N GLY A 91 28.96 15.75 0.93
CA GLY A 91 28.71 16.42 2.22
C GLY A 91 27.24 16.73 2.54
N LYS A 92 26.28 16.21 1.77
CA LYS A 92 24.83 16.45 1.98
C LYS A 92 24.04 15.17 2.24
N GLU A 93 22.82 15.35 2.74
CA GLU A 93 21.85 14.28 2.90
C GLU A 93 21.44 13.67 1.56
N ILE A 94 20.98 12.41 1.61
CA ILE A 94 20.41 11.72 0.45
C ILE A 94 19.07 12.35 0.11
N THR A 95 18.88 12.71 -1.16
CA THR A 95 17.62 13.19 -1.72
C THR A 95 16.99 12.14 -2.63
N TRP A 96 15.66 12.15 -2.70
CA TRP A 96 14.89 11.08 -3.35
C TRP A 96 14.07 11.64 -4.51
N PHE A 97 14.07 10.91 -5.62
CA PHE A 97 13.35 11.27 -6.85
C PHE A 97 12.49 10.10 -7.30
N PRO A 98 11.32 10.33 -7.93
CA PRO A 98 10.60 9.25 -8.61
C PRO A 98 11.45 8.72 -9.77
N THR A 99 11.28 7.44 -10.09
CA THR A 99 11.87 6.80 -11.28
C THR A 99 10.93 6.94 -12.47
#